data_AF-A0A971LJF5-F1
#
_entry.id   AF-A0A971LJF5-F1
#
_cell.length_a   1.000
_cell.length_b   1.000
_cell.length_c   1.000
_cell.angle_alpha   90.00
_cell.angle_beta   90.00
_cell.angle_gamma   90.00
#
_symmetry.space_group_name_H-M   'P 1'
#
loop_
_entity.id
_entity.type
_entity.pdbx_description
1 polymer ?
#
loop_
_entity_poly.entity_id
_entity_poly.type
_entity_poly.pdbx_seq_one_letter_code
_entity_poly.pdbx_strand_id
1 'polypeptide(L)' 'MEPSVRRVVELKDYPGTGLGLLPAIRKAVQEVQPPAGNQQLWDIGISRQGQRIYVHLFYKALE' A
#
# COMPACT_ATOMS: atom_id res chain seq x y z
N MET A 1 -9.82 -8.09 -19.30
CA MET A 1 -9.55 -7.21 -18.15
C MET A 1 -8.25 -7.71 -17.52
N GLU A 2 -7.15 -6.98 -17.66
CA GLU A 2 -5.87 -7.40 -17.06
C GLU A 2 -5.97 -7.45 -15.53
N PRO A 3 -5.26 -8.39 -14.87
CA PRO A 3 -5.38 -8.57 -13.43
C PRO A 3 -4.80 -7.36 -12.70
N SER A 4 -5.62 -6.70 -11.87
CA SER A 4 -5.15 -5.70 -10.93
C SER A 4 -4.19 -6.37 -9.93
N VAL A 5 -2.93 -5.95 -9.91
CA VAL A 5 -1.94 -6.50 -8.98
C VAL A 5 -2.13 -5.84 -7.62
N ARG A 6 -2.31 -6.64 -6.57
CA ARG A 6 -2.41 -6.18 -5.18
C ARG A 6 -1.13 -6.47 -4.42
N ARG A 7 -0.50 -5.41 -3.88
CA ARG A 7 0.58 -5.53 -2.88
C ARG A 7 0.04 -5.15 -1.52
N VAL A 8 0.47 -5.86 -0.48
CA VAL A 8 0.04 -5.62 0.91
C VAL A 8 1.27 -5.38 1.77
N VAL A 9 1.28 -4.27 2.51
CA VAL A 9 2.36 -3.89 3.41
C VAL A 9 1.81 -3.75 4.81
N GLU A 10 2.45 -4.39 5.78
CA GLU A 10 2.17 -4.14 7.20
C GLU A 10 2.97 -2.92 7.67
N LEU A 11 2.30 -1.96 8.31
CA LEU A 11 2.95 -0.83 8.96
C LEU A 11 3.53 -1.28 10.31
N LYS A 12 4.74 -1.83 10.28
CA LYS A 12 5.49 -2.21 11.50
C LYS A 12 5.80 -0.96 12.32
N ASP A 13 5.77 -1.12 13.64
CA ASP A 13 6.10 -0.06 14.62
C ASP A 13 5.19 1.18 14.59
N TYR A 14 4.01 1.09 13.96
CA TYR A 14 3.05 2.18 13.94
C TYR A 14 2.10 2.11 15.15
N PRO A 15 2.13 3.10 16.08
CA PRO A 15 1.38 3.03 17.34
C PRO A 15 -0.14 3.25 17.19
N GLY A 16 -0.65 3.44 15.97
CA GLY A 16 -2.09 3.62 15.73
C GLY A 16 -2.64 5.01 16.06
N THR A 17 -1.81 5.96 16.48
CA THR A 17 -2.21 7.33 16.83
C THR A 17 -2.06 8.27 15.62
N GLY A 18 -3.17 8.91 15.21
CA GLY A 18 -3.37 9.49 13.86
C GLY A 18 -2.35 10.49 13.30
N LEU A 19 -1.38 10.98 14.09
CA LEU A 19 -0.37 11.95 13.63
C LEU A 19 0.78 11.33 12.83
N GLY A 20 0.94 10.00 12.79
CA GLY A 20 2.03 9.36 12.03
C GLY A 20 1.60 8.52 10.83
N LEU A 21 0.30 8.42 10.54
CA LEU A 21 -0.22 7.42 9.60
C LEU A 21 0.22 7.73 8.17
N LEU A 22 0.09 8.99 7.75
CA LEU A 22 0.48 9.43 6.42
C LEU A 22 1.99 9.25 6.15
N PRO A 23 2.90 9.65 7.06
CA PRO A 23 4.32 9.33 6.94
C PRO A 23 4.61 7.82 6.83
N ALA A 24 3.94 6.99 7.65
CA ALA A 24 4.12 5.54 7.63
C ALA A 24 3.64 4.92 6.30
N ILE A 25 2.48 5.34 5.79
CA ILE A 25 1.96 4.93 4.48
C ILE A 25 2.92 5.36 3.37
N ARG A 26 3.41 6.60 3.39
CA ARG A 26 4.36 7.09 2.39
C ARG A 26 5.61 6.22 2.34
N LYS A 27 6.19 5.92 3.51
CA LYS A 27 7.36 5.04 3.62
C LYS A 27 7.06 3.65 3.07
N ALA A 28 5.94 3.04 3.46
CA ALA A 28 5.51 1.73 2.98
C ALA A 28 5.32 1.69 1.45
N VAL A 29 4.75 2.73 0.85
CA VAL A 29 4.61 2.84 -0.61
C VAL A 29 5.97 2.95 -1.30
N GLN A 30 6.92 3.69 -0.74
CA GLN A 30 8.27 3.86 -1.30
C GLN A 30 9.11 2.57 -1.23
N GLU A 31 8.91 1.76 -0.19
CA GLU A 31 9.60 0.48 -0.02
C GLU A 31 9.07 -0.61 -0.96
N VAL A 32 7.82 -0.48 -1.44
CA VAL A 32 7.25 -1.42 -2.41
C VAL A 32 7.66 -1.01 -3.81
N GLN A 33 8.52 -1.83 -4.43
CA GLN A 33 8.75 -1.73 -5.86
C GLN A 33 7.44 -2.01 -6.60
N PRO A 34 7.03 -1.15 -7.55
CA PRO A 34 5.92 -1.46 -8.42
C PRO A 34 6.19 -2.79 -9.15
N PRO A 35 5.15 -3.60 -9.39
CA PRO A 35 5.28 -4.81 -10.21
C PRO A 35 5.92 -4.49 -11.56
N ALA A 36 6.67 -5.45 -12.11
CA ALA A 36 7.37 -5.29 -13.38
C ALA A 36 6.38 -4.94 -14.53
N GLY A 37 6.77 -4.02 -15.41
CA GLY A 37 6.00 -3.59 -16.57
C GLY A 37 5.41 -2.17 -16.46
N ASN A 38 4.63 -1.76 -17.47
CA ASN A 38 3.91 -0.48 -17.53
C ASN A 38 2.68 -0.49 -16.61
N GLN A 39 2.87 -0.65 -15.30
CA GLN A 39 1.79 -0.61 -14.32
C GLN A 39 1.88 0.64 -13.44
N GLN A 40 0.74 1.29 -13.21
CA GLN A 40 0.64 2.47 -12.36
C GLN A 40 -0.21 2.18 -11.12
N LEU A 41 0.19 2.74 -9.98
CA LEU A 41 -0.63 2.74 -8.77
C LEU A 41 -1.94 3.47 -9.05
N TRP A 42 -3.06 2.79 -8.88
CA TRP A 42 -4.40 3.31 -9.19
C TRP A 42 -5.20 3.61 -7.92
N ASP A 43 -5.00 2.83 -6.85
CA ASP A 43 -5.74 2.97 -5.60
C ASP A 43 -4.92 2.50 -4.39
N ILE A 44 -5.28 3.04 -3.21
CA ILE A 44 -4.68 2.72 -1.92
C ILE A 44 -5.79 2.45 -0.89
N GLY A 45 -5.84 1.22 -0.39
CA GLY A 45 -6.71 0.82 0.71
C GLY A 45 -5.96 0.72 2.03
N ILE A 46 -6.64 0.93 3.15
CA ILE A 46 -6.11 0.73 4.50
C ILE A 46 -7.03 -0.23 5.25
N SER A 47 -6.47 -1.23 5.91
CA SER A 47 -7.22 -2.10 6.82
C SER A 47 -6.48 -2.27 8.15
N ARG A 48 -7.21 -2.71 9.18
CA ARG A 48 -6.68 -2.93 10.53
C ARG A 48 -7.08 -4.32 11.03
N GLN A 49 -6.11 -5.08 11.53
CA GLN A 49 -6.34 -6.36 12.20
C GLN A 49 -5.74 -6.30 13.61
N GLY A 50 -6.59 -6.13 14.62
CA GLY A 50 -6.14 -5.89 15.99
C GLY A 50 -5.33 -4.60 16.09
N GLN A 51 -4.05 -4.70 16.47
CA GLN A 51 -3.14 -3.56 16.54
C GLN A 51 -2.35 -3.32 15.24
N ARG A 52 -2.45 -4.24 14.26
CA ARG A 52 -1.70 -4.15 13.00
C ARG A 52 -2.48 -3.35 11.96
N ILE A 53 -1.79 -2.48 11.24
CA ILE A 53 -2.35 -1.72 10.12
C ILE A 53 -1.71 -2.21 8.84
N TYR A 54 -2.54 -2.42 7.81
CA TYR A 54 -2.12 -2.87 6.49
C TYR A 54 -2.47 -1.83 5.44
N VAL A 55 -1.52 -1.58 4.55
CA VAL A 55 -1.70 -0.78 3.34
C VAL A 55 -1.83 -1.72 2.15
N HIS A 56 -2.89 -1.55 1.38
CA HIS A 56 -3.15 -2.29 0.14
C HIS A 56 -2.90 -1.36 -1.04
N LEU A 57 -1.93 -1.73 -1.89
CA LEU A 57 -1.57 -0.97 -3.08
C LEU A 57 -2.10 -1.72 -4.31
N PHE A 58 -2.94 -1.06 -5.10
CA PHE A 58 -3.56 -1.64 -6.28
C PHE A 58 -2.95 -1.01 -7.53
N TYR A 59 -2.39 -1.85 -8.39
CA TYR A 59 -1.77 -1.42 -9.64
C TYR A 59 -2.64 -1.86 -10.82
N LYS A 60 -2.72 -1.00 -11.85
CA LYS A 60 -3.35 -1.30 -13.13
C LYS A 60 -2.32 -1.14 -14.26
N ALA A 61 -2.46 -1.92 -15.32
CA ALA A 61 -1.69 -1.69 -16.53
C ALA A 61 -2.06 -0.35 -17.17
N LEU A 62 -1.07 0.30 -17.78
CA LEU A 62 -1.26 1.45 -18.65
C LEU A 62 -1.56 0.91 -20.05
N GLU A 63 -2.71 1.29 -20.59
CA GLU A 63 -3.12 1.03 -21.98
C GLU A 63 -2.21 1.73 -22.99
#